data_AF-D4MVP9-F1
#
_entry.id   AF-D4MVP9-F1
#
_cell.length_a   1.000
_cell.length_b   1.000
_cell.length_c   1.000
_cell.angle_alpha   90.00
_cell.angle_beta   90.00
_cell.angle_gamma   90.00
#
_symmetry.space_group_name_H-M   'P 1'
#
loop_
_entity.id
_entity.type
_entity.pdbx_description
1 polymer ?
#
loop_
_entity_poly.entity_id
_entity_poly.type
_entity_poly.pdbx_seq_one_letter_code
_entity_poly.pdbx_strand_id
1 'polypeptide(L)'
;MKITWKGNDISDLVNTVTWSGSDYSSARSLEFALPNPAGDPNVKTQNIKTGDLICFYDGSKKKFHGKVTKRERKGEAGTISYTAYDYLLYLTRSKGTYKFKKKTPEQITRLICKDLKIKVKNIAKTKVKIKKMLFTDKEYYNMILAAYTKARKKTGTNYQILMEGDQLSVIKKGKMLDVTLNQSEGITESSYEETTDNMINKVAIYNSKNKKIGTVSNKNWISTYGTFQDSLSVEKGNGKKEAKNTLTGLEKTASLTAIGDIRCISGYGIKIHDVDSGLDGNFWIENDSHTFENGIHTMTLELAFKNIMETESDDAESSSSSGTVSTGILNGRKVKALFTAYYPASNKMEGGYYDCKGKKLDPSKYTCAAPGSVKYGTQIQVLGTKTSRDKKVHKVNDRGGAIKIVNGVYHFDLLMKTKAQCNRFGKRTGYAIIGNGTGFKQKKVDTKQADKVISKAKKYIGKVNYVFGASSPDLGKSDCSGFTSFVFRKATGKQIGRSANVQATRGSKVQKKDLRKGDLVIFQGTYKAGPSHVGIYIGSNKFIHCSNAGVRISSLQNGYYAKHWMQGRRIL
;
A
#
# COMPACT_ATOMS: atom_id res chain seq x y z
N MET A 1 6.51 11.74 -28.52
CA MET A 1 6.33 10.61 -27.59
C MET A 1 5.55 9.51 -28.31
N LYS A 2 5.86 8.23 -28.09
CA LYS A 2 5.14 7.13 -28.77
C LYS A 2 4.81 5.99 -27.82
N ILE A 3 3.59 5.45 -27.91
CA ILE A 3 3.13 4.30 -27.14
C ILE A 3 2.61 3.24 -28.09
N THR A 4 3.03 2.00 -27.86
CA THR A 4 2.58 0.87 -28.66
C THR A 4 1.93 -0.20 -27.81
N TRP A 5 0.81 -0.74 -28.28
CA TRP A 5 0.15 -1.91 -27.74
C TRP A 5 0.31 -3.09 -28.71
N LYS A 6 0.97 -4.16 -28.26
CA LYS A 6 1.33 -5.33 -29.10
C LYS A 6 2.03 -4.95 -30.42
N GLY A 7 2.81 -3.86 -30.40
CA GLY A 7 3.52 -3.34 -31.58
C GLY A 7 2.72 -2.33 -32.41
N ASN A 8 1.39 -2.25 -32.24
CA ASN A 8 0.57 -1.23 -32.90
C ASN A 8 0.70 0.10 -32.18
N ASP A 9 0.89 1.18 -32.94
CA ASP A 9 0.90 2.54 -32.41
C ASP A 9 -0.50 2.92 -31.89
N ILE A 10 -0.57 3.39 -30.65
CA ILE A 10 -1.81 3.86 -30.03
C ILE A 10 -1.66 5.28 -29.49
N SER A 11 -0.62 6.01 -29.89
CA SER A 11 -0.26 7.32 -29.34
C SER A 11 -1.38 8.34 -29.50
N ASP A 12 -2.05 8.35 -30.65
CA ASP A 12 -3.14 9.30 -30.94
C ASP A 12 -4.45 8.98 -30.20
N LEU A 13 -4.50 7.82 -29.52
CA LEU A 13 -5.69 7.38 -28.78
C LEU A 13 -5.59 7.66 -27.28
N VAL A 14 -4.42 8.08 -26.80
CA VAL A 14 -4.14 8.33 -25.37
C VAL A 14 -4.01 9.82 -25.10
N ASN A 15 -4.90 10.37 -24.28
CA ASN A 15 -4.86 11.79 -23.93
C ASN A 15 -3.75 12.10 -22.93
N THR A 16 -3.60 11.23 -21.93
CA THR A 16 -2.69 11.41 -20.79
C THR A 16 -1.92 10.13 -20.55
N VAL A 17 -0.61 10.28 -20.37
CA VAL A 17 0.31 9.18 -20.06
C VAL A 17 1.16 9.61 -18.88
N THR A 18 1.25 8.76 -17.86
CA THR A 18 2.14 8.97 -16.72
C THR A 18 3.14 7.83 -16.63
N TRP A 19 4.43 8.14 -16.73
CA TRP A 19 5.54 7.21 -16.55
C TRP A 19 6.26 7.53 -15.24
N SER A 20 6.26 6.60 -14.30
CA SER A 20 6.79 6.86 -12.95
C SER A 20 7.72 5.76 -12.48
N GLY A 21 8.62 6.11 -11.58
CA GLY A 21 9.55 5.18 -10.94
C GLY A 21 9.99 5.62 -9.56
N SER A 22 10.76 4.73 -8.94
CA SER A 22 11.31 4.90 -7.61
C SER A 22 12.69 4.25 -7.54
N ASP A 23 13.58 4.81 -6.74
CA ASP A 23 14.92 4.27 -6.51
C ASP A 23 14.97 3.16 -5.44
N TYR A 24 13.82 2.91 -4.81
CA TYR A 24 13.54 1.78 -3.93
C TYR A 24 13.10 0.54 -4.74
N SER A 25 12.85 -0.58 -4.06
CA SER A 25 12.43 -1.86 -4.63
C SER A 25 11.09 -1.84 -5.42
N SER A 26 11.04 -1.12 -6.54
CA SER A 26 9.82 -0.86 -7.30
C SER A 26 10.07 -1.00 -8.79
N ALA A 27 9.14 -1.68 -9.46
CA ALA A 27 9.04 -1.64 -10.92
C ALA A 27 8.55 -0.26 -11.36
N ARG A 28 9.05 0.24 -12.50
CA ARG A 28 8.48 1.45 -13.09
C ARG A 28 7.08 1.14 -13.62
N SER A 29 6.21 2.13 -13.58
CA SER A 29 4.83 2.03 -14.07
C SER A 29 4.61 2.95 -15.26
N LEU A 30 3.74 2.52 -16.17
CA LEU A 30 3.17 3.35 -17.21
C LEU A 30 1.64 3.31 -17.06
N GLU A 31 1.05 4.45 -16.76
CA GLU A 31 -0.38 4.66 -16.65
C GLU A 31 -0.89 5.46 -17.83
N PHE A 32 -2.00 5.04 -18.42
CA PHE A 32 -2.63 5.75 -19.53
C PHE A 32 -4.12 5.43 -19.57
N ALA A 33 -4.88 6.29 -20.24
CA ALA A 33 -6.31 6.10 -20.44
C ALA A 33 -6.69 6.20 -21.91
N LEU A 34 -7.67 5.38 -22.31
CA LEU A 34 -8.30 5.46 -23.62
C LEU A 34 -9.75 5.97 -23.47
N PRO A 35 -10.23 6.79 -24.41
CA PRO A 35 -11.65 7.08 -24.55
C PRO A 35 -12.45 5.79 -24.68
N ASN A 36 -13.61 5.77 -24.03
CA ASN A 36 -14.62 4.73 -24.11
C ASN A 36 -16.01 5.37 -23.89
N PRO A 37 -16.42 6.29 -24.78
CA PRO A 37 -17.75 6.88 -24.74
C PRO A 37 -18.79 5.77 -24.91
N ALA A 38 -19.76 5.72 -24.00
CA ALA A 38 -20.79 4.69 -24.03
C ALA A 38 -21.78 5.00 -25.16
N GLY A 39 -21.89 4.11 -26.15
CA GLY A 39 -22.93 4.18 -27.18
C GLY A 39 -22.61 5.02 -28.41
N ASP A 40 -21.41 5.60 -28.51
CA ASP A 40 -20.98 6.26 -29.75
C ASP A 40 -20.49 5.20 -30.77
N PRO A 41 -21.21 4.97 -31.89
CA PRO A 41 -20.81 3.98 -32.89
C PRO A 41 -19.54 4.37 -33.65
N ASN A 42 -19.15 5.65 -33.60
CA ASN A 42 -18.00 6.18 -34.34
C ASN A 42 -16.68 5.99 -33.57
N VAL A 43 -16.73 5.67 -32.27
CA VAL A 43 -15.53 5.48 -31.45
C VAL A 43 -15.28 4.00 -31.16
N LYS A 44 -14.31 3.42 -31.88
CA LYS A 44 -13.84 2.04 -31.63
C LYS A 44 -12.77 2.02 -30.54
N THR A 45 -13.17 1.75 -29.30
CA THR A 45 -12.23 1.58 -28.19
C THR A 45 -11.38 0.32 -28.36
N GLN A 46 -10.05 0.48 -28.33
CA GLN A 46 -9.14 -0.65 -28.40
C GLN A 46 -9.30 -1.61 -27.21
N ASN A 47 -9.38 -2.91 -27.49
CA ASN A 47 -9.59 -3.94 -26.46
C ASN A 47 -8.28 -4.42 -25.84
N ILE A 48 -7.55 -3.49 -25.22
CA ILE A 48 -6.34 -3.81 -24.47
C ILE A 48 -6.71 -4.69 -23.26
N LYS A 49 -6.02 -5.83 -23.11
CA LYS A 49 -6.26 -6.81 -22.04
C LYS A 49 -5.12 -6.78 -21.02
N THR A 50 -5.42 -7.20 -19.79
CA THR A 50 -4.38 -7.52 -18.80
C THR A 50 -3.46 -8.60 -19.36
N GLY A 51 -2.15 -8.41 -19.21
CA GLY A 51 -1.10 -9.25 -19.79
C GLY A 51 -0.62 -8.79 -21.16
N ASP A 52 -1.30 -7.86 -21.82
CA ASP A 52 -0.84 -7.32 -23.10
C ASP A 52 0.41 -6.47 -22.92
N LEU A 53 1.30 -6.53 -23.92
CA LEU A 53 2.54 -5.77 -23.95
C LEU A 53 2.26 -4.31 -24.30
N ILE A 54 2.82 -3.41 -23.50
CA ILE A 54 2.89 -1.98 -23.72
C ILE A 54 4.35 -1.55 -23.75
N CYS A 55 4.71 -0.76 -24.76
CA CYS A 55 6.00 -0.11 -24.84
C CYS A 55 5.80 1.40 -24.94
N PHE A 56 6.68 2.15 -24.29
CA PHE A 56 6.72 3.61 -24.39
C PHE A 56 8.10 4.06 -24.86
N TYR A 57 8.10 5.01 -25.79
CA TYR A 57 9.25 5.49 -26.53
C TYR A 57 9.34 7.02 -26.45
N ASP A 58 10.58 7.46 -26.39
CA ASP A 58 11.00 8.84 -26.49
C ASP A 58 11.91 8.95 -27.73
N GLY A 59 11.40 9.61 -28.77
CA GLY A 59 11.92 9.48 -30.13
C GLY A 59 11.98 8.00 -30.56
N SER A 60 13.16 7.54 -30.99
CA SER A 60 13.42 6.14 -31.36
C SER A 60 13.78 5.25 -30.15
N LYS A 61 14.03 5.82 -28.97
CA LYS A 61 14.53 5.07 -27.81
C LYS A 61 13.37 4.50 -27.00
N LYS A 62 13.36 3.18 -26.83
CA LYS A 62 12.43 2.49 -25.94
C LYS A 62 12.79 2.77 -24.48
N LYS A 63 11.92 3.48 -23.76
CA LYS A 63 12.11 3.83 -22.34
C LYS A 63 11.43 2.82 -21.41
N PHE A 64 10.33 2.23 -21.85
CA PHE A 64 9.55 1.28 -21.06
C PHE A 64 9.09 0.10 -21.91
N HIS A 65 9.14 -1.08 -21.31
CA HIS A 65 8.66 -2.34 -21.88
C HIS A 65 8.02 -3.16 -20.76
N GLY A 66 6.69 -3.24 -20.78
CA GLY A 66 5.95 -3.77 -19.65
C GLY A 66 4.61 -4.39 -20.02
N LYS A 67 3.99 -5.12 -19.10
CA LYS A 67 2.67 -5.72 -19.31
C LYS A 67 1.61 -4.98 -18.53
N VAL A 68 0.42 -4.84 -19.12
CA VAL A 68 -0.76 -4.34 -18.42
C VAL A 68 -1.07 -5.27 -17.24
N THR A 69 -1.08 -4.73 -16.03
CA THR A 69 -1.41 -5.49 -14.81
C THR A 69 -2.75 -5.09 -14.22
N LYS A 70 -3.22 -3.88 -14.55
CA LYS A 70 -4.51 -3.36 -14.10
C LYS A 70 -5.23 -2.72 -15.28
N ARG A 71 -6.55 -2.93 -15.31
CA ARG A 71 -7.50 -2.27 -16.21
C ARG A 71 -8.72 -1.86 -15.39
N GLU A 72 -9.16 -0.62 -15.54
CA GLU A 72 -10.31 -0.07 -14.83
C GLU A 72 -11.22 0.68 -15.80
N ARG A 73 -12.52 0.38 -15.77
CA ARG A 73 -13.54 1.08 -16.57
C ARG A 73 -14.39 1.95 -15.65
N LYS A 74 -14.53 3.23 -15.97
CA LYS A 74 -15.42 4.16 -15.23
C LYS A 74 -16.52 4.63 -16.17
N GLY A 75 -17.78 4.34 -15.82
CA GLY A 75 -18.94 4.68 -16.66
C GLY A 75 -19.17 6.19 -16.78
N GLU A 76 -18.94 6.94 -15.70
CA GLU A 76 -19.15 8.40 -15.64
C GLU A 76 -18.12 9.19 -16.45
N ALA A 77 -16.89 8.69 -16.54
CA ALA A 77 -15.78 9.38 -17.20
C ALA A 77 -15.65 9.03 -18.68
N GLY A 78 -16.42 8.05 -19.18
CA GLY A 78 -16.29 7.58 -20.56
C GLY A 78 -14.87 7.13 -20.92
N THR A 79 -14.11 6.55 -19.98
CA THR A 79 -12.69 6.17 -20.17
C THR A 79 -12.38 4.79 -19.59
N ILE A 80 -11.31 4.17 -20.14
CA ILE A 80 -10.68 2.97 -19.57
C ILE A 80 -9.24 3.31 -19.21
N SER A 81 -8.90 3.18 -17.93
CA SER A 81 -7.54 3.38 -17.43
C SER A 81 -6.78 2.06 -17.37
N TYR A 82 -5.51 2.11 -17.71
CA TYR A 82 -4.60 0.98 -17.74
C TYR A 82 -3.34 1.30 -16.93
N THR A 83 -2.84 0.32 -16.17
CA THR A 83 -1.54 0.39 -15.51
C THR A 83 -0.69 -0.78 -15.99
N ALA A 84 0.42 -0.48 -16.63
CA ALA A 84 1.45 -1.45 -16.99
C ALA A 84 2.66 -1.29 -16.06
N TYR A 85 3.36 -2.40 -15.79
CA TYR A 85 4.65 -2.39 -15.10
C TYR A 85 5.72 -3.06 -15.96
N ASP A 86 6.96 -2.61 -15.81
CA ASP A 86 8.12 -3.23 -16.44
C ASP A 86 8.41 -4.63 -15.86
N TYR A 87 9.45 -5.30 -16.37
CA TYR A 87 9.78 -6.67 -15.96
C TYR A 87 10.48 -6.77 -14.60
N LEU A 88 10.87 -5.66 -13.98
CA LEU A 88 11.34 -5.66 -12.59
C LEU A 88 10.23 -6.12 -11.64
N LEU A 89 8.97 -5.98 -12.07
CA LEU A 89 7.80 -6.51 -11.37
C LEU A 89 7.93 -7.99 -11.04
N TYR A 90 8.50 -8.78 -11.94
CA TYR A 90 8.65 -10.22 -11.72
C TYR A 90 9.71 -10.51 -10.66
N LEU A 91 10.76 -9.68 -10.57
CA LEU A 91 11.77 -9.83 -9.53
C LEU A 91 11.25 -9.43 -8.14
N THR A 92 10.38 -8.41 -8.07
CA THR A 92 9.82 -7.92 -6.80
C THR A 92 8.64 -8.75 -6.30
N ARG A 93 7.93 -9.48 -7.19
CA ARG A 93 6.76 -10.30 -6.81
C ARG A 93 7.02 -11.80 -6.78
N SER A 94 8.05 -12.28 -7.46
CA SER A 94 8.37 -13.71 -7.47
C SER A 94 9.43 -14.01 -6.42
N LYS A 95 9.30 -15.19 -5.81
CA LYS A 95 10.19 -15.65 -4.74
C LYS A 95 10.91 -16.93 -5.13
N GLY A 96 12.03 -17.18 -4.48
CA GLY A 96 12.78 -18.41 -4.64
C GLY A 96 13.62 -18.75 -3.41
N THR A 97 14.25 -19.91 -3.48
CA THR A 97 15.21 -20.39 -2.47
C THR A 97 16.52 -20.66 -3.18
N TYR A 98 17.59 -19.98 -2.77
CA TYR A 98 18.90 -20.06 -3.41
C TYR A 98 20.02 -20.21 -2.40
N LYS A 99 21.03 -20.96 -2.81
CA LYS A 99 22.31 -21.07 -2.11
C LYS A 99 23.42 -20.71 -3.07
N PHE A 100 23.95 -19.49 -2.94
CA PHE A 100 25.08 -19.03 -3.75
C PHE A 100 26.38 -19.35 -3.02
N LYS A 101 27.36 -19.93 -3.72
CA LYS A 101 28.71 -20.19 -3.19
C LYS A 101 29.76 -19.64 -4.15
N LYS A 102 30.73 -18.90 -3.64
CA LYS A 102 31.87 -18.33 -4.40
C LYS A 102 31.44 -17.59 -5.68
N LYS A 103 30.29 -16.89 -5.66
CA LYS A 103 29.76 -16.11 -6.78
C LYS A 103 29.98 -14.61 -6.55
N THR A 104 30.11 -13.85 -7.63
CA THR A 104 30.04 -12.38 -7.58
C THR A 104 28.59 -11.90 -7.71
N PRO A 105 28.25 -10.68 -7.25
CA PRO A 105 26.94 -10.07 -7.49
C PRO A 105 26.50 -10.12 -8.95
N GLU A 106 27.38 -9.78 -9.89
CA GLU A 106 27.06 -9.82 -11.30
C GLU A 106 26.74 -11.23 -11.83
N GLN A 107 27.36 -12.27 -11.26
CA GLN A 107 27.02 -13.66 -11.58
C GLN A 107 25.68 -14.07 -10.98
N ILE A 108 25.39 -13.67 -9.73
CA ILE A 108 24.11 -13.94 -9.06
C ILE A 108 22.96 -13.31 -9.84
N THR A 109 23.09 -12.05 -10.25
CA THR A 109 22.10 -11.36 -11.08
C THR A 109 21.82 -12.12 -12.37
N ARG A 110 22.87 -12.52 -13.10
CA ARG A 110 22.70 -13.26 -14.37
C ARG A 110 22.00 -14.60 -14.19
N LEU A 111 22.29 -15.32 -13.10
CA LEU A 111 21.61 -16.58 -12.77
C LEU A 111 20.12 -16.37 -12.52
N ILE A 112 19.77 -15.44 -11.63
CA ILE A 112 18.38 -15.10 -11.30
C ILE A 112 17.61 -14.64 -12.56
N CYS A 113 18.22 -13.76 -13.36
CA CYS A 113 17.60 -13.28 -14.59
C CYS A 113 17.41 -14.40 -15.62
N LYS A 114 18.35 -15.35 -15.73
CA LYS A 114 18.22 -16.53 -16.58
C LYS A 114 17.03 -17.39 -16.16
N ASP A 115 16.88 -17.65 -14.88
CA ASP A 115 15.79 -18.49 -14.34
C ASP A 115 14.41 -17.84 -14.58
N LEU A 116 14.34 -16.51 -14.48
CA LEU A 116 13.13 -15.73 -14.77
C LEU A 116 12.93 -15.40 -16.26
N LYS A 117 13.84 -15.84 -17.14
CA LYS A 117 13.84 -15.50 -18.58
C LYS A 117 13.80 -13.99 -18.86
N ILE A 118 14.49 -13.21 -18.02
CA ILE A 118 14.64 -11.76 -18.16
C ILE A 118 16.00 -11.47 -18.78
N LYS A 119 16.01 -10.73 -19.88
CA LYS A 119 17.25 -10.32 -20.54
C LYS A 119 18.03 -9.37 -19.65
N VAL A 120 19.36 -9.37 -19.78
CA VAL A 120 20.24 -8.44 -19.09
C VAL A 120 20.98 -7.56 -20.09
N LYS A 121 21.30 -6.34 -19.70
CA LYS A 121 22.11 -5.40 -20.49
C LYS A 121 23.38 -5.01 -19.75
N ASN A 122 23.32 -3.98 -18.90
CA ASN A 122 24.48 -3.45 -18.19
C ASN A 122 24.49 -3.98 -16.75
N ILE A 123 25.43 -4.86 -16.41
CA ILE A 123 25.57 -5.40 -15.05
C ILE A 123 26.88 -4.91 -14.45
N ALA A 124 26.80 -4.05 -13.44
CA ALA A 124 27.95 -3.46 -12.76
C ALA A 124 28.89 -4.55 -12.23
N LYS A 125 30.14 -4.52 -12.72
CA LYS A 125 31.18 -5.45 -12.28
C LYS A 125 31.72 -5.01 -10.93
N THR A 126 31.44 -5.78 -9.89
CA THR A 126 31.91 -5.47 -8.53
C THR A 126 33.28 -6.08 -8.23
N LYS A 127 33.62 -7.19 -8.92
CA LYS A 127 34.79 -8.06 -8.63
C LYS A 127 34.80 -8.65 -7.21
N VAL A 128 33.74 -8.46 -6.43
CA VAL A 128 33.64 -8.97 -5.05
C VAL A 128 33.16 -10.42 -5.07
N LYS A 129 34.04 -11.36 -4.74
CA LYS A 129 33.65 -12.77 -4.53
C LYS A 129 32.96 -12.94 -3.18
N ILE A 130 31.73 -13.43 -3.20
CA ILE A 130 30.94 -13.72 -2.00
C ILE A 130 31.08 -15.21 -1.67
N LYS A 131 31.62 -15.52 -0.48
CA LYS A 131 31.90 -16.90 -0.04
C LYS A 131 30.62 -17.77 -0.06
N LYS A 132 29.56 -17.30 0.58
CA LYS A 132 28.25 -17.97 0.68
C LYS A 132 27.14 -16.94 0.90
N MET A 133 25.97 -17.19 0.32
CA MET A 133 24.70 -16.55 0.67
C MET A 133 23.60 -17.61 0.65
N LEU A 134 22.64 -17.50 1.55
CA LEU A 134 21.47 -18.38 1.64
C LEU A 134 20.21 -17.53 1.70
N PHE A 135 19.24 -17.89 0.88
CA PHE A 135 17.92 -17.27 0.85
C PHE A 135 16.85 -18.34 0.81
N THR A 136 15.78 -18.13 1.57
CA THR A 136 14.63 -19.02 1.71
C THR A 136 13.36 -18.20 1.51
N ASP A 137 12.53 -18.57 0.54
CA ASP A 137 11.28 -17.85 0.21
C ASP A 137 11.46 -16.31 0.08
N LYS A 138 12.57 -15.89 -0.52
CA LYS A 138 12.95 -14.47 -0.67
C LYS A 138 12.62 -13.98 -2.08
N GLU A 139 12.27 -12.71 -2.21
CA GLU A 139 12.08 -12.07 -3.52
C GLU A 139 13.39 -12.02 -4.30
N TYR A 140 13.34 -12.30 -5.59
CA TYR A 140 14.53 -12.29 -6.45
C TYR A 140 15.24 -10.93 -6.46
N TYR A 141 14.48 -9.83 -6.43
CA TYR A 141 15.04 -8.47 -6.30
C TYR A 141 15.91 -8.37 -5.05
N ASN A 142 15.37 -8.81 -3.90
CA ASN A 142 16.04 -8.74 -2.61
C ASN A 142 17.32 -9.61 -2.57
N MET A 143 17.33 -10.75 -3.26
CA MET A 143 18.54 -11.57 -3.38
C MET A 143 19.66 -10.82 -4.13
N ILE A 144 19.32 -10.14 -5.23
CA ILE A 144 20.28 -9.33 -5.99
C ILE A 144 20.73 -8.14 -5.13
N LEU A 145 19.79 -7.43 -4.49
CA LEU A 145 20.07 -6.29 -3.63
C LEU A 145 21.01 -6.66 -2.48
N ALA A 146 20.80 -7.80 -1.82
CA ALA A 146 21.67 -8.30 -0.76
C ALA A 146 23.08 -8.61 -1.28
N ALA A 147 23.23 -9.16 -2.49
CA ALA A 147 24.53 -9.41 -3.09
C ALA A 147 25.29 -8.09 -3.34
N TYR A 148 24.62 -7.08 -3.92
CA TYR A 148 25.21 -5.76 -4.11
C TYR A 148 25.40 -4.98 -2.80
N THR A 149 24.61 -5.26 -1.76
CA THR A 149 24.83 -4.72 -0.40
C THR A 149 26.17 -5.21 0.15
N LYS A 150 26.50 -6.50 -0.02
CA LYS A 150 27.83 -7.03 0.36
C LYS A 150 28.96 -6.41 -0.46
N ALA A 151 28.73 -6.15 -1.75
CA ALA A 151 29.72 -5.46 -2.57
C ALA A 151 29.92 -3.99 -2.16
N ARG A 152 28.84 -3.26 -1.88
CA ARG A 152 28.89 -1.88 -1.34
C ARG A 152 29.71 -1.84 -0.06
N LYS A 153 29.46 -2.75 0.89
CA LYS A 153 30.21 -2.82 2.16
C LYS A 153 31.73 -2.93 1.95
N LYS A 154 32.19 -3.53 0.84
CA LYS A 154 33.62 -3.66 0.50
C LYS A 154 34.17 -2.56 -0.40
N THR A 155 33.35 -2.03 -1.30
CA THR A 155 33.80 -1.12 -2.38
C THR A 155 33.43 0.34 -2.13
N GLY A 156 32.56 0.62 -1.15
CA GLY A 156 31.96 1.95 -0.94
C GLY A 156 31.01 2.42 -2.04
N THR A 157 30.91 1.67 -3.15
CA THR A 157 30.10 2.07 -4.31
C THR A 157 28.63 1.71 -4.08
N ASN A 158 27.74 2.67 -4.34
CA ASN A 158 26.30 2.46 -4.34
C ASN A 158 25.84 1.90 -5.69
N TYR A 159 24.90 0.96 -5.68
CA TYR A 159 24.36 0.28 -6.86
C TYR A 159 22.85 0.37 -6.90
N GLN A 160 22.26 0.29 -8.09
CA GLN A 160 20.82 0.30 -8.30
C GLN A 160 20.42 -0.69 -9.40
N ILE A 161 19.34 -1.42 -9.15
CA ILE A 161 18.73 -2.34 -10.12
C ILE A 161 17.62 -1.60 -10.84
N LEU A 162 17.59 -1.65 -12.17
CA LEU A 162 16.54 -0.99 -12.97
C LEU A 162 16.32 -1.73 -14.30
N MET A 163 15.24 -1.37 -15.00
CA MET A 163 14.99 -1.82 -16.36
C MET A 163 15.42 -0.74 -17.37
N GLU A 164 16.19 -1.14 -18.37
CA GLU A 164 16.45 -0.36 -19.58
C GLU A 164 15.69 -1.00 -20.75
N GLY A 165 14.47 -0.55 -21.01
CA GLY A 165 13.59 -1.21 -21.98
C GLY A 165 13.18 -2.61 -21.50
N ASP A 166 13.45 -3.65 -22.30
CA ASP A 166 13.13 -5.05 -21.97
C ASP A 166 14.27 -5.79 -21.24
N GLN A 167 15.34 -5.08 -20.88
CA GLN A 167 16.54 -5.68 -20.27
C GLN A 167 16.80 -5.12 -18.88
N LEU A 168 17.12 -6.00 -17.94
CA LEU A 168 17.55 -5.61 -16.60
C LEU A 168 19.00 -5.13 -16.62
N SER A 169 19.24 -4.05 -15.89
CA SER A 169 20.56 -3.50 -15.62
C SER A 169 20.78 -3.34 -14.11
N VAL A 170 22.04 -3.43 -13.71
CA VAL A 170 22.51 -2.96 -12.41
C VAL A 170 23.60 -1.93 -12.67
N ILE A 171 23.37 -0.68 -12.24
CA ILE A 171 24.26 0.45 -12.49
C ILE A 171 24.87 0.97 -11.20
N LYS A 172 25.90 1.82 -11.30
CA LYS A 172 26.34 2.65 -10.18
C LYS A 172 25.28 3.73 -9.94
N LYS A 173 24.80 3.84 -8.70
CA LYS A 173 23.72 4.77 -8.32
C LYS A 173 24.24 6.20 -8.13
N GLY A 174 23.44 7.17 -8.52
CA GLY A 174 23.68 8.60 -8.27
C GLY A 174 24.64 9.25 -9.26
N LYS A 175 24.72 8.73 -10.50
CA LYS A 175 25.35 9.46 -11.59
C LYS A 175 24.63 10.81 -11.76
N MET A 176 25.39 11.91 -11.80
CA MET A 176 24.83 13.23 -12.08
C MET A 176 24.37 13.29 -13.54
N LEU A 177 23.15 13.80 -13.72
CA LEU A 177 22.62 14.13 -15.04
C LEU A 177 23.28 15.41 -15.53
N ASP A 178 23.43 15.48 -16.85
CA ASP A 178 23.76 16.71 -17.56
C ASP A 178 22.47 17.50 -17.82
N VAL A 179 21.83 17.87 -16.70
CA VAL A 179 20.57 18.61 -16.60
C VAL A 179 20.68 19.51 -15.37
N THR A 180 20.36 20.79 -15.54
CA THR A 180 20.17 21.73 -14.43
C THR A 180 18.76 22.27 -14.50
N LEU A 181 18.02 22.23 -13.39
CA LEU A 181 16.69 22.83 -13.29
C LEU A 181 16.82 24.20 -12.64
N ASN A 182 16.36 25.23 -13.33
CA ASN A 182 16.44 26.60 -12.87
C ASN A 182 15.03 27.16 -12.64
N GLN A 183 14.84 27.93 -11.57
CA GLN A 183 13.57 28.58 -11.26
C GLN A 183 13.03 29.43 -12.41
N SER A 184 13.90 30.08 -13.19
CA SER A 184 13.50 30.90 -14.34
C SER A 184 13.14 30.09 -15.60
N GLU A 185 13.38 28.77 -15.60
CA GLU A 185 13.35 27.94 -16.83
C GLU A 185 12.37 26.76 -16.72
N GLY A 186 11.32 26.89 -15.89
CA GLY A 186 10.19 25.97 -15.93
C GLY A 186 9.97 25.12 -14.69
N ILE A 187 10.54 25.48 -13.54
CA ILE A 187 10.04 25.02 -12.24
C ILE A 187 8.68 25.69 -11.99
N THR A 188 7.63 24.91 -11.76
CA THR A 188 6.28 25.42 -11.52
C THR A 188 5.86 25.34 -10.05
N GLU A 189 6.38 24.35 -9.33
CA GLU A 189 6.14 24.16 -7.90
C GLU A 189 7.39 23.58 -7.26
N SER A 190 7.77 24.06 -6.09
CA SER A 190 8.88 23.50 -5.33
C SER A 190 8.62 23.61 -3.84
N SER A 191 9.19 22.69 -3.08
CA SER A 191 9.04 22.65 -1.64
C SER A 191 10.27 22.05 -0.98
N TYR A 192 10.67 22.68 0.12
CA TYR A 192 11.70 22.20 1.02
C TYR A 192 11.18 22.27 2.45
N GLU A 193 11.37 21.20 3.21
CA GLU A 193 10.98 21.12 4.61
C GLU A 193 12.12 20.51 5.43
N GLU A 194 12.50 21.17 6.52
CA GLU A 194 13.35 20.61 7.57
C GLU A 194 12.57 20.50 8.88
N THR A 195 12.68 19.36 9.56
CA THR A 195 12.00 19.16 10.84
C THR A 195 12.83 18.36 11.84
N THR A 196 12.61 18.64 13.13
CA THR A 196 13.16 17.89 14.27
C THR A 196 12.20 16.80 14.76
N ASP A 197 11.04 16.61 14.12
CA ASP A 197 9.97 15.72 14.60
C ASP A 197 10.44 14.29 14.86
N ASN A 198 11.37 13.80 14.03
CA ASN A 198 11.97 12.48 14.13
C ASN A 198 13.38 12.47 14.72
N MET A 199 13.87 13.60 15.22
CA MET A 199 15.23 13.71 15.73
C MET A 199 15.40 12.83 16.97
N ILE A 200 16.48 12.05 16.97
CA ILE A 200 16.98 11.32 18.13
C ILE A 200 18.45 11.70 18.26
N ASN A 201 18.76 12.60 19.19
CA ASN A 201 20.12 13.06 19.43
C ASN A 201 20.73 12.48 20.71
N LYS A 202 19.98 11.65 21.43
CA LYS A 202 20.43 10.87 22.59
C LYS A 202 19.75 9.51 22.62
N VAL A 203 20.49 8.46 22.97
CA VAL A 203 19.95 7.10 23.14
C VAL A 203 20.45 6.54 24.46
N ALA A 204 19.51 6.24 25.37
CA ALA A 204 19.80 5.54 26.61
C ALA A 204 19.77 4.02 26.37
N ILE A 205 20.79 3.31 26.86
CA ILE A 205 20.93 1.86 26.64
C ILE A 205 20.57 1.13 27.92
N TYR A 206 19.69 0.13 27.83
CA TYR A 206 19.21 -0.69 28.92
C TYR A 206 19.56 -2.16 28.68
N ASN A 207 19.79 -2.92 29.76
CA ASN A 207 19.91 -4.37 29.69
C ASN A 207 18.55 -5.07 29.82
N SER A 208 18.54 -6.41 29.73
CA SER A 208 17.33 -7.24 29.89
C SER A 208 16.63 -7.10 31.25
N LYS A 209 17.32 -6.60 32.28
CA LYS A 209 16.76 -6.30 33.61
C LYS A 209 16.27 -4.84 33.73
N ASN A 210 16.15 -4.13 32.61
CA ASN A 210 15.76 -2.73 32.54
C ASN A 210 16.68 -1.76 33.31
N LYS A 211 17.93 -2.17 33.59
CA LYS A 211 18.96 -1.30 34.18
C LYS A 211 19.66 -0.53 33.06
N LYS A 212 19.80 0.79 33.22
CA LYS A 212 20.56 1.62 32.31
C LYS A 212 22.04 1.23 32.37
N ILE A 213 22.61 0.85 31.23
CA ILE A 213 24.00 0.40 31.09
C ILE A 213 24.87 1.37 30.26
N GLY A 214 24.26 2.35 29.60
CA GLY A 214 25.01 3.29 28.78
C GLY A 214 24.17 4.41 28.18
N THR A 215 24.84 5.32 27.49
CA THR A 215 24.21 6.38 26.70
C THR A 215 25.11 6.73 25.52
N VAL A 216 24.50 6.98 24.37
CA VAL A 216 25.14 7.54 23.18
C VAL A 216 24.44 8.85 22.86
N SER A 217 25.17 9.91 22.53
CA SER A 217 24.58 11.21 22.23
C SER A 217 25.38 11.99 21.20
N ASN A 218 24.71 12.92 20.53
CA ASN A 218 25.33 13.93 19.68
C ASN A 218 25.29 15.28 20.40
N LYS A 219 26.42 15.72 20.96
CA LYS A 219 26.51 16.95 21.76
C LYS A 219 26.16 18.20 20.97
N ASN A 220 26.55 18.29 19.70
CA ASN A 220 26.26 19.45 18.86
C ASN A 220 24.75 19.58 18.65
N TRP A 221 24.07 18.49 18.28
CA TRP A 221 22.60 18.52 18.13
C TRP A 221 21.87 18.81 19.44
N ILE A 222 22.39 18.33 20.58
CA ILE A 222 21.81 18.63 21.89
C ILE A 222 21.95 20.11 22.22
N SER A 223 23.11 20.71 21.94
CA SER A 223 23.36 22.13 22.15
C SER A 223 22.47 23.01 21.26
N THR A 224 22.24 22.60 20.02
CA THR A 224 21.46 23.38 19.04
C THR A 224 19.96 23.20 19.18
N TYR A 225 19.48 21.97 19.38
CA TYR A 225 18.05 21.63 19.28
C TYR A 225 17.43 21.14 20.60
N GLY A 226 18.20 21.10 21.70
CA GLY A 226 17.78 20.48 22.95
C GLY A 226 17.86 18.95 22.91
N THR A 227 17.46 18.26 23.98
CA THR A 227 17.58 16.79 24.06
C THR A 227 16.33 16.07 23.53
N PHE A 228 16.49 15.28 22.48
CA PHE A 228 15.52 14.30 21.98
C PHE A 228 16.07 12.88 22.21
N GLN A 229 15.53 12.19 23.23
CA GLN A 229 16.05 10.91 23.68
C GLN A 229 15.15 9.73 23.33
N ASP A 230 15.75 8.66 22.78
CA ASP A 230 15.15 7.33 22.66
C ASP A 230 15.86 6.31 23.58
N SER A 231 15.31 5.10 23.70
CA SER A 231 15.86 4.01 24.51
C SER A 231 16.06 2.74 23.70
N LEU A 232 17.19 2.07 23.89
CA LEU A 232 17.51 0.78 23.29
C LEU A 232 17.72 -0.26 24.39
N SER A 233 16.98 -1.37 24.33
CA SER A 233 17.23 -2.54 25.19
C SER A 233 18.05 -3.58 24.44
N VAL A 234 19.13 -4.07 25.07
CA VAL A 234 19.97 -5.13 24.50
C VAL A 234 19.97 -6.37 25.39
N GLU A 235 19.87 -7.54 24.76
CA GLU A 235 19.93 -8.83 25.45
C GLU A 235 21.35 -9.20 25.88
N LYS A 236 22.36 -8.83 25.06
CA LYS A 236 23.79 -9.04 25.33
C LYS A 236 24.61 -7.90 24.74
N GLY A 237 25.75 -7.58 25.37
CA GLY A 237 26.69 -6.56 24.91
C GLY A 237 26.38 -5.14 25.41
N ASN A 238 27.10 -4.15 24.88
CA ASN A 238 27.02 -2.75 25.32
C ASN A 238 26.04 -1.88 24.52
N GLY A 239 25.47 -2.38 23.42
CA GLY A 239 24.48 -1.69 22.58
C GLY A 239 24.93 -0.40 21.91
N LYS A 240 26.21 -0.03 21.97
CA LYS A 240 26.68 1.30 21.51
C LYS A 240 26.52 1.49 20.00
N LYS A 241 26.71 0.42 19.22
CA LYS A 241 26.63 0.48 17.74
C LYS A 241 25.19 0.66 17.28
N GLU A 242 24.29 -0.14 17.83
CA GLU A 242 22.85 -0.05 17.62
C GLU A 242 22.33 1.32 18.05
N ALA A 243 22.73 1.79 19.23
CA ALA A 243 22.35 3.11 19.73
C ALA A 243 22.86 4.25 18.82
N LYS A 244 24.07 4.11 18.24
CA LYS A 244 24.58 5.07 17.25
C LYS A 244 23.79 5.06 15.95
N ASN A 245 23.31 3.90 15.51
CA ASN A 245 22.46 3.76 14.31
C ASN A 245 21.04 4.31 14.53
N THR A 246 20.58 4.38 15.79
CA THR A 246 19.28 4.98 16.15
C THR A 246 19.32 6.51 16.15
N LEU A 247 20.52 7.12 16.29
CA LEU A 247 20.64 8.58 16.19
C LEU A 247 20.13 9.08 14.84
N THR A 248 19.15 9.97 14.89
CA THR A 248 18.48 10.53 13.72
C THR A 248 18.59 12.05 13.82
N GLY A 249 19.11 12.68 12.77
CA GLY A 249 19.28 14.14 12.71
C GLY A 249 18.00 14.85 12.31
N LEU A 250 18.15 16.04 11.72
CA LEU A 250 17.04 16.69 11.02
C LEU A 250 16.54 15.80 9.89
N GLU A 251 15.22 15.64 9.83
CA GLU A 251 14.56 15.09 8.66
C GLU A 251 14.38 16.22 7.66
N LYS A 252 14.76 15.95 6.41
CA LYS A 252 14.65 16.90 5.31
C LYS A 252 13.85 16.25 4.19
N THR A 253 12.84 16.95 3.69
CA THR A 253 12.10 16.51 2.50
C THR A 253 12.12 17.60 1.45
N ALA A 254 12.18 17.20 0.18
CA ALA A 254 12.16 18.12 -0.94
C ALA A 254 11.37 17.52 -2.09
N SER A 255 10.56 18.34 -2.76
CA SER A 255 9.87 17.96 -3.98
C SER A 255 9.72 19.13 -4.93
N LEU A 256 9.62 18.82 -6.22
CA LEU A 256 9.68 19.76 -7.32
C LEU A 256 8.76 19.29 -8.44
N THR A 257 7.98 20.19 -9.04
CA THR A 257 7.31 20.01 -10.33
C THR A 257 7.89 21.00 -11.33
N ALA A 258 8.21 20.52 -12.54
CA ALA A 258 8.79 21.32 -13.60
C ALA A 258 8.36 20.85 -15.00
N ILE A 259 8.71 21.62 -16.03
CA ILE A 259 8.75 21.16 -17.42
C ILE A 259 9.63 19.90 -17.48
N GLY A 260 9.15 18.88 -18.19
CA GLY A 260 9.74 17.55 -18.13
C GLY A 260 11.04 17.42 -18.94
N ASP A 261 12.07 16.86 -18.29
CA ASP A 261 13.21 16.23 -18.98
C ASP A 261 13.16 14.73 -18.69
N ILE A 262 13.01 13.91 -19.74
CA ILE A 262 12.81 12.46 -19.63
C ILE A 262 14.02 11.69 -19.09
N ARG A 263 15.17 12.36 -18.92
CA ARG A 263 16.37 11.81 -18.28
C ARG A 263 16.28 11.88 -16.75
N CYS A 264 15.43 12.74 -16.19
CA CYS A 264 15.25 12.96 -14.76
C CYS A 264 14.50 11.82 -14.07
N ILE A 265 15.13 10.65 -14.01
CA ILE A 265 14.57 9.45 -13.41
C ILE A 265 15.22 9.11 -12.08
N SER A 266 14.43 8.49 -11.21
CA SER A 266 14.84 7.98 -9.89
C SER A 266 16.13 7.16 -9.97
N GLY A 267 17.05 7.44 -9.05
CA GLY A 267 18.38 6.85 -9.03
C GLY A 267 19.52 7.76 -9.44
N TYR A 268 19.23 8.80 -10.21
CA TYR A 268 20.22 9.75 -10.70
C TYR A 268 20.33 10.97 -9.80
N GLY A 269 21.47 11.66 -9.91
CA GLY A 269 21.65 12.97 -9.30
C GLY A 269 21.29 14.08 -10.28
N ILE A 270 20.84 15.22 -9.78
CA ILE A 270 20.43 16.38 -10.56
C ILE A 270 20.90 17.66 -9.88
N LYS A 271 21.25 18.67 -10.67
CA LYS A 271 21.52 20.01 -10.17
C LYS A 271 20.24 20.85 -10.24
N ILE A 272 19.92 21.53 -9.16
CA ILE A 272 18.76 22.41 -9.07
C ILE A 272 19.25 23.77 -8.58
N HIS A 273 18.73 24.82 -9.18
CA HIS A 273 18.94 26.20 -8.78
C HIS A 273 17.56 26.86 -8.62
N ASP A 274 17.04 26.75 -7.41
CA ASP A 274 15.79 27.38 -6.99
C ASP A 274 16.03 28.05 -5.63
N VAL A 275 16.33 29.35 -5.70
CA VAL A 275 16.64 30.15 -4.52
C VAL A 275 15.40 30.46 -3.70
N ASP A 276 14.21 30.45 -4.32
CA ASP A 276 12.95 30.76 -3.64
C ASP A 276 12.58 29.68 -2.64
N SER A 277 12.72 28.40 -3.02
CA SER A 277 12.49 27.27 -2.09
C SER A 277 13.72 26.86 -1.29
N GLY A 278 14.90 27.38 -1.63
CA GLY A 278 16.18 27.00 -1.05
C GLY A 278 16.74 25.67 -1.59
N LEU A 279 16.15 25.13 -2.66
CA LEU A 279 16.67 23.97 -3.38
C LEU A 279 17.79 24.38 -4.35
N ASP A 280 18.94 24.79 -3.79
CA ASP A 280 20.12 25.17 -4.56
C ASP A 280 21.28 24.18 -4.32
N GLY A 281 21.69 23.49 -5.38
CA GLY A 281 22.80 22.54 -5.36
C GLY A 281 22.50 21.18 -5.99
N ASN A 282 23.16 20.15 -5.47
CA ASN A 282 23.05 18.78 -5.98
C ASN A 282 22.10 17.94 -5.14
N PHE A 283 21.16 17.28 -5.81
CA PHE A 283 20.14 16.42 -5.20
C PHE A 283 20.13 15.05 -5.88
N TRP A 284 19.51 14.07 -5.24
CA TRP A 284 19.30 12.73 -5.80
C TRP A 284 17.81 12.44 -5.93
N ILE A 285 17.39 11.98 -7.10
CA ILE A 285 15.99 11.71 -7.38
C ILE A 285 15.61 10.38 -6.73
N GLU A 286 14.72 10.42 -5.73
CA GLU A 286 14.18 9.23 -5.07
C GLU A 286 12.98 8.68 -5.85
N ASN A 287 12.04 9.56 -6.17
CA ASN A 287 10.86 9.23 -6.94
C ASN A 287 10.70 10.21 -8.09
N ASP A 288 10.21 9.71 -9.22
CA ASP A 288 9.96 10.50 -10.41
C ASP A 288 8.61 10.14 -11.00
N SER A 289 7.93 11.13 -11.56
CA SER A 289 6.71 10.96 -12.32
C SER A 289 6.72 11.93 -13.50
N HIS A 290 6.72 11.39 -14.72
CA HIS A 290 6.63 12.15 -15.96
C HIS A 290 5.23 12.04 -16.52
N THR A 291 4.55 13.17 -16.68
CA THR A 291 3.20 13.22 -17.26
C THR A 291 3.27 13.88 -18.63
N PHE A 292 2.65 13.23 -19.60
CA PHE A 292 2.50 13.73 -20.96
C PHE A 292 1.02 13.90 -21.24
N GLU A 293 0.61 15.13 -21.53
CA GLU A 293 -0.79 15.48 -21.76
C GLU A 293 -0.86 16.63 -22.76
N ASN A 294 -1.68 16.48 -23.80
CA ASN A 294 -1.91 17.51 -24.82
C ASN A 294 -0.62 18.10 -25.42
N GLY A 295 0.38 17.25 -25.66
CA GLY A 295 1.68 17.66 -26.21
C GLY A 295 2.64 18.29 -25.20
N ILE A 296 2.24 18.49 -23.95
CA ILE A 296 3.06 19.06 -22.89
C ILE A 296 3.64 17.90 -22.05
N HIS A 297 4.93 18.00 -21.74
CA HIS A 297 5.63 17.09 -20.82
C HIS A 297 5.94 17.84 -19.53
N THR A 298 5.41 17.35 -18.41
CA THR A 298 5.78 17.80 -17.05
C THR A 298 6.40 16.66 -16.26
N MET A 299 7.14 17.00 -15.22
CA MET A 299 7.68 16.02 -14.28
C MET A 299 7.54 16.49 -12.84
N THR A 300 7.32 15.53 -11.94
CA THR A 300 7.40 15.74 -10.50
C THR A 300 8.50 14.84 -9.93
N LEU A 301 9.40 15.42 -9.14
CA LEU A 301 10.55 14.77 -8.53
C LEU A 301 10.44 14.86 -7.00
N GLU A 302 10.66 13.74 -6.31
CA GLU A 302 10.97 13.73 -4.88
C GLU A 302 12.48 13.56 -4.70
N LEU A 303 13.08 14.38 -3.83
CA LEU A 303 14.52 14.58 -3.79
C LEU A 303 15.12 14.20 -2.43
N ALA A 304 16.24 13.49 -2.49
CA ALA A 304 17.11 13.21 -1.37
C ALA A 304 18.34 14.14 -1.38
N PHE A 305 18.78 14.49 -0.17
CA PHE A 305 19.99 15.29 0.10
C PHE A 305 21.27 14.45 0.12
N LYS A 306 21.15 13.13 0.03
CA LYS A 306 22.27 12.20 0.07
C LYS A 306 22.00 11.03 -0.86
N ASN A 307 23.03 10.60 -1.58
CA ASN A 307 23.00 9.35 -2.33
C ASN A 307 23.07 8.15 -1.38
N ILE A 308 21.92 7.62 -0.99
CA ILE A 308 21.83 6.41 -0.15
C ILE A 308 21.36 5.24 -1.02
N MET A 309 22.03 4.11 -0.87
CA MET A 309 21.63 2.86 -1.51
C MET A 309 20.71 2.06 -0.59
N GLU A 310 19.62 1.51 -1.13
CA GLU A 310 18.79 0.52 -0.45
C GLU A 310 19.63 -0.71 -0.04
N THR A 311 19.38 -1.28 1.13
CA THR A 311 20.20 -2.42 1.61
C THR A 311 19.35 -3.58 2.08
N GLU A 312 19.89 -4.78 1.92
CA GLU A 312 19.25 -6.03 2.29
C GLU A 312 20.29 -7.04 2.79
N SER A 313 19.89 -7.99 3.64
CA SER A 313 20.76 -9.06 4.17
C SER A 313 20.30 -10.45 3.71
N ASP A 314 21.18 -11.44 3.90
CA ASP A 314 20.84 -12.84 3.69
C ASP A 314 20.35 -13.51 4.98
N ASP A 315 19.79 -14.72 4.85
CA ASP A 315 19.20 -15.44 5.99
C ASP A 315 20.25 -15.88 7.03
N ALA A 316 21.52 -15.96 6.64
CA ALA A 316 22.58 -16.32 7.56
C ALA A 316 22.98 -15.13 8.45
N GLU A 317 23.07 -13.92 7.88
CA GLU A 317 23.32 -12.67 8.61
C GLU A 317 22.12 -12.20 9.44
N SER A 318 20.89 -12.63 9.13
CA SER A 318 19.69 -12.29 9.92
C SER A 318 19.51 -13.16 11.18
N SER A 319 20.19 -14.30 11.25
CA SER A 319 20.11 -15.26 12.37
C SER A 319 20.93 -14.88 13.61
N SER A 320 21.75 -13.82 13.55
CA SER A 320 22.64 -13.38 14.65
C SER A 320 22.23 -12.07 15.34
N SER A 321 20.99 -11.60 15.19
CA SER A 321 20.49 -10.43 15.93
C SER A 321 19.02 -10.59 16.31
N SER A 322 18.76 -11.13 17.50
CA SER A 322 17.49 -10.97 18.21
C SER A 322 17.36 -9.52 18.66
N GLY A 323 16.75 -8.71 17.81
CA GLY A 323 16.49 -7.30 18.09
C GLY A 323 15.49 -6.77 17.08
N THR A 324 14.21 -6.79 17.42
CA THR A 324 13.12 -6.32 16.56
C THR A 324 13.26 -4.82 16.31
N VAL A 325 13.95 -4.46 15.23
CA VAL A 325 13.72 -3.21 14.50
C VAL A 325 13.24 -3.62 13.12
N SER A 326 11.95 -3.91 13.01
CA SER A 326 11.32 -4.11 11.71
C SER A 326 10.95 -2.74 11.12
N THR A 327 11.81 -2.22 10.24
CA THR A 327 11.45 -1.21 9.24
C THR A 327 10.67 -1.81 8.06
N GLY A 328 10.19 -3.05 8.21
CA GLY A 328 9.36 -3.73 7.23
C GLY A 328 7.98 -3.10 7.10
N ILE A 329 7.53 -2.93 5.86
CA ILE A 329 6.16 -2.55 5.52
C ILE A 329 5.19 -3.59 6.11
N LEU A 330 4.17 -3.14 6.84
CA LEU A 330 3.15 -3.96 7.45
C LEU A 330 2.37 -4.71 6.36
N ASN A 331 2.19 -6.02 6.52
CA ASN A 331 1.34 -6.80 5.62
C ASN A 331 -0.13 -6.49 5.90
N GLY A 332 -0.80 -5.82 4.98
CA GLY A 332 -2.18 -5.41 5.16
C GLY A 332 -2.77 -4.66 3.98
N ARG A 333 -4.03 -4.24 4.12
CA ARG A 333 -4.72 -3.45 3.08
C ARG A 333 -4.28 -1.99 3.17
N LYS A 334 -3.61 -1.47 2.14
CA LYS A 334 -3.35 -0.03 1.99
C LYS A 334 -4.66 0.70 1.71
N VAL A 335 -4.93 1.77 2.46
CA VAL A 335 -6.11 2.63 2.33
C VAL A 335 -5.68 4.10 2.37
N LYS A 336 -6.43 4.98 1.72
CA LYS A 336 -6.30 6.43 1.95
C LYS A 336 -6.69 6.72 3.39
N ALA A 337 -5.90 7.53 4.08
CA ALA A 337 -6.10 7.77 5.50
C ALA A 337 -5.99 9.25 5.85
N LEU A 338 -6.81 9.63 6.82
CA LEU A 338 -6.73 10.87 7.57
C LEU A 338 -6.24 10.50 8.96
N PHE A 339 -5.21 11.16 9.45
CA PHE A 339 -4.67 10.95 10.77
C PHE A 339 -4.89 12.22 11.61
N THR A 340 -5.38 12.03 12.82
CA THR A 340 -5.37 13.02 13.90
C THR A 340 -4.65 12.43 15.11
N ALA A 341 -4.55 13.19 16.20
CA ALA A 341 -3.92 12.71 17.42
C ALA A 341 -4.72 13.09 18.68
N TYR A 342 -4.64 12.24 19.70
CA TYR A 342 -5.24 12.43 21.02
C TYR A 342 -4.27 11.97 22.13
N TYR A 343 -4.48 12.40 23.37
CA TYR A 343 -3.59 12.05 24.50
C TYR A 343 -4.40 11.86 25.80
N PRO A 344 -3.87 11.11 26.79
CA PRO A 344 -4.64 10.84 28.00
C PRO A 344 -4.94 12.11 28.81
N ALA A 345 -6.21 12.52 28.86
CA ALA A 345 -6.65 13.73 29.57
C ALA A 345 -8.12 13.65 30.07
N SER A 346 -8.44 14.46 31.08
CA SER A 346 -9.77 14.58 31.69
C SER A 346 -10.64 15.68 31.06
N ASN A 347 -10.78 15.72 29.73
CA ASN A 347 -11.68 16.69 29.08
C ASN A 347 -12.36 16.11 27.83
N LYS A 348 -13.43 16.80 27.37
CA LYS A 348 -14.30 16.38 26.27
C LYS A 348 -13.62 16.32 24.88
N MET A 349 -12.43 16.89 24.71
CA MET A 349 -11.76 16.95 23.40
C MET A 349 -10.81 15.77 23.12
N GLU A 350 -10.41 14.95 24.12
CA GLU A 350 -9.11 14.24 24.00
C GLU A 350 -9.04 12.75 24.44
N GLY A 351 -10.14 11.99 24.50
CA GLY A 351 -10.07 10.51 24.50
C GLY A 351 -9.88 9.79 25.85
N GLY A 352 -9.95 10.50 26.99
CA GLY A 352 -9.99 9.90 28.33
C GLY A 352 -8.66 9.25 28.77
N TYR A 353 -8.59 8.72 30.01
CA TYR A 353 -7.39 8.03 30.51
C TYR A 353 -7.36 6.53 30.20
N TYR A 354 -8.47 5.99 29.70
CA TYR A 354 -8.70 4.56 29.52
C TYR A 354 -9.18 4.27 28.11
N ASP A 355 -8.75 3.13 27.58
CA ASP A 355 -9.20 2.62 26.31
C ASP A 355 -10.65 2.12 26.38
N CYS A 356 -11.22 1.75 25.23
CA CYS A 356 -12.61 1.28 25.16
C CYS A 356 -12.89 -0.07 25.89
N LYS A 357 -11.90 -0.65 26.58
CA LYS A 357 -12.03 -1.84 27.44
C LYS A 357 -11.71 -1.53 28.91
N GLY A 358 -11.56 -0.25 29.28
CA GLY A 358 -11.26 0.18 30.65
C GLY A 358 -9.79 0.01 31.04
N LYS A 359 -8.88 -0.23 30.09
CA LYS A 359 -7.44 -0.34 30.36
C LYS A 359 -6.78 1.03 30.22
N LYS A 360 -5.90 1.39 31.15
CA LYS A 360 -5.17 2.67 31.10
C LYS A 360 -4.41 2.82 29.77
N LEU A 361 -4.60 3.96 29.12
CA LEU A 361 -3.90 4.27 27.86
C LEU A 361 -2.40 4.35 28.11
N ASP A 362 -1.64 3.74 27.20
CA ASP A 362 -0.18 3.66 27.28
C ASP A 362 0.44 4.15 25.97
N PRO A 363 0.82 5.44 25.90
CA PRO A 363 1.40 6.04 24.70
C PRO A 363 2.68 5.35 24.19
N SER A 364 3.37 4.57 25.03
CA SER A 364 4.58 3.80 24.63
C SER A 364 4.26 2.62 23.72
N LYS A 365 3.00 2.15 23.70
CA LYS A 365 2.56 0.97 22.94
C LYS A 365 2.09 1.28 21.52
N TYR A 366 2.31 2.51 21.05
CA TYR A 366 1.87 2.99 19.73
C TYR A 366 0.42 2.60 19.46
N THR A 367 -0.53 3.05 20.26
CA THR A 367 -1.94 2.71 20.04
C THR A 367 -2.64 3.75 19.20
N CYS A 368 -3.76 3.38 18.59
CA CYS A 368 -4.62 4.32 17.88
C CYS A 368 -6.09 3.96 18.05
N ALA A 369 -6.94 4.97 17.93
CA ALA A 369 -8.35 4.79 17.65
C ALA A 369 -8.56 4.59 16.15
N ALA A 370 -9.48 3.70 15.78
CA ALA A 370 -9.79 3.41 14.38
C ALA A 370 -11.30 3.23 14.16
N PRO A 371 -11.78 3.38 12.90
CA PRO A 371 -13.20 3.26 12.59
C PRO A 371 -13.72 1.88 12.95
N GLY A 372 -15.01 1.77 13.29
CA GLY A 372 -15.69 0.53 13.69
C GLY A 372 -15.41 -0.69 12.79
N SER A 373 -15.12 -0.45 11.51
CA SER A 373 -14.80 -1.46 10.50
C SER A 373 -13.39 -2.08 10.61
N VAL A 374 -12.46 -1.43 11.32
CA VAL A 374 -11.13 -1.96 11.63
C VAL A 374 -11.23 -2.71 12.96
N LYS A 375 -10.83 -3.99 13.04
CA LYS A 375 -11.02 -4.80 14.26
C LYS A 375 -10.13 -4.30 15.41
N TYR A 376 -10.62 -4.39 16.64
CA TYR A 376 -9.79 -4.12 17.82
C TYR A 376 -8.61 -5.11 17.86
N GLY A 377 -7.44 -4.65 18.27
CA GLY A 377 -6.16 -5.36 18.24
C GLY A 377 -5.47 -5.40 16.87
N THR A 378 -6.10 -4.87 15.81
CA THR A 378 -5.49 -4.78 14.47
C THR A 378 -4.31 -3.81 14.49
N GLN A 379 -3.27 -4.07 13.72
CA GLN A 379 -2.18 -3.12 13.53
C GLN A 379 -2.40 -2.23 12.30
N ILE A 380 -1.93 -0.99 12.36
CA ILE A 380 -1.96 -0.06 11.24
C ILE A 380 -0.60 0.60 11.09
N GLN A 381 -0.05 0.63 9.88
CA GLN A 381 1.18 1.37 9.60
C GLN A 381 0.82 2.67 8.91
N VAL A 382 1.26 3.78 9.49
CA VAL A 382 1.09 5.12 8.94
C VAL A 382 2.10 5.31 7.81
N LEU A 383 1.68 5.90 6.70
CA LEU A 383 2.54 6.19 5.55
C LEU A 383 2.18 7.55 4.94
N GLY A 384 3.17 8.29 4.48
CA GLY A 384 2.99 9.56 3.78
C GLY A 384 2.45 10.68 4.66
N THR A 385 2.57 10.57 6.00
CA THR A 385 2.23 11.69 6.89
C THR A 385 3.39 12.65 7.10
N LYS A 386 4.63 12.23 6.76
CA LYS A 386 5.87 13.00 7.01
C LYS A 386 6.00 13.45 8.48
N THR A 387 5.64 12.58 9.41
CA THR A 387 5.70 12.85 10.86
C THR A 387 6.45 11.76 11.60
N SER A 388 6.63 11.93 12.91
CA SER A 388 7.22 10.90 13.76
C SER A 388 6.43 9.61 13.92
N ARG A 389 5.23 9.59 13.37
CA ARG A 389 4.39 8.40 13.29
C ARG A 389 4.52 7.71 11.94
N ASP A 390 5.16 8.33 10.95
CA ASP A 390 5.32 7.77 9.62
C ASP A 390 6.14 6.47 9.66
N LYS A 391 5.71 5.48 8.88
CA LYS A 391 6.24 4.12 8.82
C LYS A 391 6.15 3.34 10.15
N LYS A 392 5.63 3.92 11.23
CA LYS A 392 5.44 3.23 12.51
C LYS A 392 4.14 2.43 12.52
N VAL A 393 4.22 1.26 13.14
CA VAL A 393 3.08 0.36 13.32
C VAL A 393 2.38 0.70 14.63
N HIS A 394 1.08 1.00 14.54
CA HIS A 394 0.21 1.30 15.67
C HIS A 394 -0.81 0.18 15.88
N LYS A 395 -1.22 -0.08 17.12
CA LYS A 395 -2.25 -1.08 17.45
C LYS A 395 -3.58 -0.42 17.78
N VAL A 396 -4.64 -0.87 17.12
CA VAL A 396 -6.02 -0.41 17.31
C VAL A 396 -6.53 -0.93 18.65
N ASN A 397 -6.35 -0.15 19.71
CA ASN A 397 -6.84 -0.49 21.05
C ASN A 397 -7.94 0.46 21.52
N ASP A 398 -8.44 1.33 20.65
CA ASP A 398 -9.41 2.35 21.06
C ASP A 398 -10.44 2.65 19.96
N ARG A 399 -11.52 3.32 20.35
CA ARG A 399 -12.69 3.66 19.51
C ARG A 399 -13.16 5.07 19.83
N GLY A 400 -12.84 6.04 18.96
CA GLY A 400 -13.43 7.37 19.04
C GLY A 400 -14.75 7.46 18.27
N GLY A 401 -15.81 8.03 18.87
CA GLY A 401 -17.13 8.16 18.23
C GLY A 401 -17.13 9.01 16.95
N ALA A 402 -16.15 9.90 16.79
CA ALA A 402 -15.93 10.72 15.60
C ALA A 402 -15.06 10.04 14.51
N ILE A 403 -14.39 8.93 14.83
CA ILE A 403 -13.42 8.26 13.95
C ILE A 403 -14.16 7.35 12.96
N LYS A 404 -14.39 7.85 11.73
CA LYS A 404 -15.23 7.22 10.70
C LYS A 404 -14.52 7.14 9.35
N ILE A 405 -15.11 6.41 8.40
CA ILE A 405 -14.65 6.40 7.00
C ILE A 405 -15.51 7.35 6.19
N VAL A 406 -14.94 8.45 5.69
CA VAL A 406 -15.65 9.46 4.87
C VAL A 406 -15.07 9.39 3.45
N ASN A 407 -15.92 9.21 2.42
CA ASN A 407 -15.50 9.15 1.01
C ASN A 407 -14.33 8.20 0.68
N GLY A 408 -14.21 7.10 1.42
CA GLY A 408 -13.15 6.10 1.23
C GLY A 408 -11.83 6.43 1.94
N VAL A 409 -11.76 7.55 2.65
CA VAL A 409 -10.65 7.95 3.52
C VAL A 409 -10.92 7.43 4.93
N TYR A 410 -9.98 6.66 5.46
CA TYR A 410 -10.05 6.07 6.80
C TYR A 410 -9.47 7.04 7.81
N HIS A 411 -10.28 7.50 8.77
CA HIS A 411 -9.77 8.33 9.86
C HIS A 411 -9.13 7.45 10.94
N PHE A 412 -7.91 7.75 11.35
CA PHE A 412 -7.23 7.17 12.50
C PHE A 412 -6.86 8.27 13.48
N ASP A 413 -6.99 8.01 14.77
CA ASP A 413 -6.54 8.92 15.82
C ASP A 413 -5.37 8.27 16.54
N LEU A 414 -4.19 8.89 16.50
CA LEU A 414 -2.97 8.29 17.03
C LEU A 414 -2.78 8.73 18.48
N LEU A 415 -2.58 7.75 19.39
CA LEU A 415 -2.34 8.06 20.80
C LEU A 415 -0.95 8.69 20.96
N MET A 416 -0.95 9.90 21.48
CA MET A 416 0.22 10.67 21.86
C MET A 416 0.33 10.74 23.37
N LYS A 417 1.51 11.15 23.85
CA LYS A 417 1.79 11.25 25.28
C LYS A 417 1.24 12.53 25.89
N THR A 418 1.21 13.63 25.13
CA THR A 418 0.89 14.97 25.65
C THR A 418 0.10 15.80 24.66
N LYS A 419 -0.59 16.84 25.16
CA LYS A 419 -1.28 17.87 24.36
C LYS A 419 -0.40 18.48 23.28
N ALA A 420 0.83 18.80 23.64
CA ALA A 420 1.80 19.41 22.72
C ALA A 420 2.12 18.50 21.52
N GLN A 421 2.17 17.17 21.72
CA GLN A 421 2.37 16.22 20.63
C GLN A 421 1.15 16.15 19.71
N CYS A 422 -0.06 16.25 20.26
CA CYS A 422 -1.28 16.29 19.43
C CYS A 422 -1.37 17.56 18.59
N ASN A 423 -1.13 18.72 19.19
CA ASN A 423 -1.16 20.00 18.48
C ASN A 423 -0.13 20.04 17.34
N ARG A 424 1.07 19.50 17.56
CA ARG A 424 2.12 19.40 16.55
C ARG A 424 1.77 18.44 15.42
N PHE A 425 1.19 17.29 15.77
CA PHE A 425 0.76 16.30 14.78
C PHE A 425 -0.35 16.87 13.90
N GLY A 426 -1.32 17.57 14.48
CA GLY A 426 -2.42 18.19 13.75
C GLY A 426 -3.25 17.19 12.95
N LYS A 427 -3.81 17.65 11.83
CA LYS A 427 -4.59 16.82 10.90
C LYS A 427 -3.72 16.51 9.67
N ARG A 428 -3.41 15.23 9.42
CA ARG A 428 -2.53 14.78 8.33
C ARG A 428 -3.25 13.84 7.39
N THR A 429 -3.00 13.96 6.09
CA THR A 429 -3.47 13.00 5.09
C THR A 429 -2.32 12.10 4.67
N GLY A 430 -2.65 10.90 4.21
CA GLY A 430 -1.65 9.93 3.77
C GLY A 430 -2.30 8.58 3.49
N TYR A 431 -1.58 7.51 3.80
CA TYR A 431 -2.04 6.14 3.65
C TYR A 431 -1.86 5.37 4.95
N ALA A 432 -2.78 4.45 5.24
CA ALA A 432 -2.60 3.46 6.29
C ALA A 432 -2.54 2.08 5.65
N ILE A 433 -1.62 1.25 6.09
CA ILE A 433 -1.71 -0.20 5.86
C ILE A 433 -2.41 -0.81 7.07
N ILE A 434 -3.53 -1.50 6.87
CA ILE A 434 -4.29 -2.16 7.95
C ILE A 434 -4.01 -3.67 7.92
N GLY A 435 -3.29 -4.18 8.93
CA GLY A 435 -2.70 -5.53 8.98
C GLY A 435 -2.40 -6.01 10.41
N ASN A 436 -1.83 -7.19 10.66
CA ASN A 436 -1.66 -7.72 12.04
C ASN A 436 -0.21 -8.08 12.45
N GLY A 437 0.81 -7.54 11.79
CA GLY A 437 2.22 -7.60 12.26
C GLY A 437 3.19 -8.36 11.39
N THR A 438 4.47 -8.16 11.74
CA THR A 438 5.68 -8.46 10.99
C THR A 438 5.95 -9.95 10.87
N GLY A 439 6.52 -10.34 9.72
CA GLY A 439 6.81 -11.73 9.39
C GLY A 439 5.71 -12.37 8.57
N PHE A 440 6.06 -12.73 7.33
CA PHE A 440 5.27 -13.62 6.51
C PHE A 440 5.21 -14.99 7.20
N LYS A 441 4.07 -15.34 7.79
CA LYS A 441 3.57 -16.71 7.78
C LYS A 441 2.19 -16.66 7.16
N GLN A 442 2.04 -17.28 5.98
CA GLN A 442 0.74 -17.43 5.36
C GLN A 442 -0.24 -18.09 6.35
N LYS A 443 -1.28 -17.35 6.74
CA LYS A 443 -2.54 -17.96 7.16
C LYS A 443 -3.66 -17.40 6.28
N LYS A 444 -4.02 -18.22 5.30
CA LYS A 444 -5.18 -18.16 4.41
C LYS A 444 -6.33 -17.29 4.97
N VAL A 445 -6.64 -16.17 4.31
CA VAL A 445 -7.96 -15.53 4.47
C VAL A 445 -8.97 -16.51 3.87
N ASP A 446 -9.97 -16.93 4.65
CA ASP A 446 -10.91 -17.96 4.23
C ASP A 446 -11.95 -17.40 3.24
N THR A 447 -11.51 -17.08 2.02
CA THR A 447 -12.39 -16.92 0.86
C THR A 447 -13.24 -18.17 0.64
N LYS A 448 -12.86 -19.34 1.16
CA LYS A 448 -13.66 -20.57 1.02
C LYS A 448 -15.03 -20.48 1.67
N GLN A 449 -15.25 -19.77 2.79
CA GLN A 449 -16.59 -19.72 3.42
C GLN A 449 -17.57 -18.84 2.65
N ALA A 450 -17.15 -17.64 2.22
CA ALA A 450 -17.98 -16.78 1.39
C ALA A 450 -18.26 -17.44 0.03
N ASP A 451 -17.24 -18.06 -0.57
CA ASP A 451 -17.42 -18.79 -1.83
C ASP A 451 -18.30 -20.03 -1.65
N LYS A 452 -18.25 -20.74 -0.52
CA LYS A 452 -19.19 -21.84 -0.17
C LYS A 452 -20.62 -21.33 -0.02
N VAL A 453 -20.85 -20.23 0.70
CA VAL A 453 -22.18 -19.60 0.85
C VAL A 453 -22.73 -19.21 -0.52
N ILE A 454 -21.93 -18.54 -1.34
CA ILE A 454 -22.35 -18.06 -2.67
C ILE A 454 -22.55 -19.23 -3.63
N SER A 455 -21.66 -20.23 -3.62
CA SER A 455 -21.80 -21.45 -4.43
C SER A 455 -23.08 -22.21 -4.05
N LYS A 456 -23.35 -22.39 -2.75
CA LYS A 456 -24.58 -23.03 -2.27
C LYS A 456 -25.82 -22.21 -2.65
N ALA A 457 -25.79 -20.89 -2.50
CA ALA A 457 -26.89 -20.01 -2.90
C ALA A 457 -27.21 -20.10 -4.41
N LYS A 458 -26.17 -20.12 -5.25
CA LYS A 458 -26.32 -20.20 -6.71
C LYS A 458 -27.00 -21.48 -7.19
N LYS A 459 -26.90 -22.59 -6.47
CA LYS A 459 -27.54 -23.88 -6.84
C LYS A 459 -29.08 -23.81 -6.89
N TYR A 460 -29.67 -22.82 -6.24
CA TYR A 460 -31.12 -22.66 -6.14
C TYR A 460 -31.70 -21.65 -7.14
N ILE A 461 -30.86 -20.98 -7.93
CA ILE A 461 -31.33 -20.06 -8.98
C ILE A 461 -32.23 -20.82 -9.95
N GLY A 462 -33.44 -20.31 -10.17
CA GLY A 462 -34.44 -20.94 -11.05
C GLY A 462 -35.09 -22.23 -10.53
N LYS A 463 -34.83 -22.64 -9.28
CA LYS A 463 -35.36 -23.90 -8.70
C LYS A 463 -36.27 -23.72 -7.48
N VAL A 464 -36.44 -22.49 -7.02
CA VAL A 464 -37.15 -22.19 -5.78
C VAL A 464 -38.17 -21.09 -6.02
N ASN A 465 -39.41 -21.37 -5.68
CA ASN A 465 -40.52 -20.42 -5.69
C ASN A 465 -40.62 -19.67 -4.36
N TYR A 466 -41.07 -18.42 -4.42
CA TYR A 466 -41.26 -17.62 -3.23
C TYR A 466 -42.52 -18.03 -2.48
N VAL A 467 -42.36 -18.40 -1.21
CA VAL A 467 -43.50 -18.65 -0.32
C VAL A 467 -43.17 -18.00 1.02
N PHE A 468 -44.00 -17.04 1.43
CA PHE A 468 -43.83 -16.33 2.69
C PHE A 468 -43.85 -17.31 3.87
N GLY A 469 -42.87 -17.26 4.77
CA GLY A 469 -42.78 -18.19 5.90
C GLY A 469 -42.15 -19.55 5.56
N ALA A 470 -41.86 -19.86 4.30
CA ALA A 470 -41.10 -21.06 3.93
C ALA A 470 -39.58 -20.89 4.08
N SER A 471 -38.88 -21.95 4.49
CA SER A 471 -37.42 -21.92 4.73
C SER A 471 -36.65 -23.13 4.21
N SER A 472 -37.25 -23.88 3.28
CA SER A 472 -36.63 -25.08 2.71
C SER A 472 -36.46 -24.95 1.19
N PRO A 473 -35.39 -24.27 0.73
CA PRO A 473 -34.98 -24.25 -0.67
C PRO A 473 -34.83 -25.63 -1.31
N ASP A 474 -34.52 -26.68 -0.55
CA ASP A 474 -34.45 -28.06 -1.05
C ASP A 474 -35.83 -28.64 -1.44
N LEU A 475 -36.93 -28.12 -0.84
CA LEU A 475 -38.31 -28.45 -1.21
C LEU A 475 -38.87 -27.49 -2.28
N GLY A 476 -38.01 -26.69 -2.91
CA GLY A 476 -38.40 -25.73 -3.95
C GLY A 476 -39.21 -24.52 -3.44
N LYS A 477 -39.32 -24.30 -2.12
CA LYS A 477 -40.13 -23.19 -1.54
C LYS A 477 -39.37 -22.45 -0.44
N SER A 478 -39.22 -21.12 -0.57
CA SER A 478 -38.57 -20.31 0.45
C SER A 478 -38.95 -18.83 0.37
N ASP A 479 -38.96 -18.12 1.49
CA ASP A 479 -38.89 -16.65 1.50
C ASP A 479 -37.44 -16.14 1.53
N CYS A 480 -37.26 -14.82 1.46
CA CYS A 480 -35.95 -14.18 1.41
C CYS A 480 -35.06 -14.52 2.62
N SER A 481 -35.63 -14.46 3.82
CA SER A 481 -34.93 -14.71 5.08
C SER A 481 -34.77 -16.20 5.39
N GLY A 482 -35.72 -17.03 4.97
CA GLY A 482 -35.62 -18.48 5.01
C GLY A 482 -34.50 -18.98 4.12
N PHE A 483 -34.36 -18.38 2.93
CA PHE A 483 -33.34 -18.74 1.95
C PHE A 483 -31.95 -18.42 2.48
N THR A 484 -31.72 -17.19 2.95
CA THR A 484 -30.42 -16.81 3.52
C THR A 484 -30.09 -17.63 4.76
N SER A 485 -31.07 -17.85 5.67
CA SER A 485 -30.86 -18.65 6.87
C SER A 485 -30.45 -20.09 6.54
N PHE A 486 -31.13 -20.70 5.57
CA PHE A 486 -30.81 -22.04 5.09
C PHE A 486 -29.42 -22.11 4.47
N VAL A 487 -29.08 -21.17 3.57
CA VAL A 487 -27.78 -21.15 2.88
C VAL A 487 -26.63 -21.02 3.89
N PHE A 488 -26.73 -20.09 4.84
CA PHE A 488 -25.68 -19.90 5.85
C PHE A 488 -25.56 -21.11 6.79
N ARG A 489 -26.69 -21.69 7.22
CA ARG A 489 -26.68 -22.89 8.06
C ARG A 489 -26.03 -24.07 7.33
N LYS A 490 -26.39 -24.33 6.08
CA LYS A 490 -25.86 -25.48 5.31
C LYS A 490 -24.43 -25.27 4.82
N ALA A 491 -24.04 -24.05 4.47
CA ALA A 491 -22.71 -23.78 3.92
C ALA A 491 -21.64 -23.58 5.01
N THR A 492 -22.02 -23.06 6.18
CA THR A 492 -21.06 -22.66 7.22
C THR A 492 -21.46 -23.03 8.64
N GLY A 493 -22.61 -23.68 8.86
CA GLY A 493 -23.13 -23.98 10.20
C GLY A 493 -23.64 -22.77 11.00
N LYS A 494 -23.64 -21.56 10.42
CA LYS A 494 -23.98 -20.34 11.15
C LYS A 494 -25.49 -20.10 11.17
N GLN A 495 -26.05 -19.86 12.34
CA GLN A 495 -27.46 -19.51 12.52
C GLN A 495 -27.63 -18.00 12.52
N ILE A 496 -28.30 -17.45 11.50
CA ILE A 496 -28.52 -16.00 11.35
C ILE A 496 -29.94 -15.56 11.73
N GLY A 497 -30.78 -16.49 12.20
CA GLY A 497 -32.17 -16.24 12.56
C GLY A 497 -33.12 -16.34 11.36
N ARG A 498 -34.41 -16.54 11.67
CA ARG A 498 -35.42 -16.91 10.67
C ARG A 498 -35.98 -15.73 9.89
N SER A 499 -36.08 -14.55 10.48
CA SER A 499 -36.73 -13.39 9.86
C SER A 499 -35.73 -12.31 9.41
N ALA A 500 -36.13 -11.51 8.42
CA ALA A 500 -35.32 -10.37 7.94
C ALA A 500 -35.01 -9.38 9.08
N ASN A 501 -35.96 -9.15 10.00
CA ASN A 501 -35.76 -8.34 11.21
C ASN A 501 -34.63 -8.88 12.10
N VAL A 502 -34.62 -10.19 12.38
CA VAL A 502 -33.57 -10.80 13.20
C VAL A 502 -32.24 -10.80 12.45
N GLN A 503 -32.23 -11.13 11.16
CA GLN A 503 -31.01 -11.09 10.35
C GLN A 503 -30.42 -9.69 10.24
N ALA A 504 -31.28 -8.67 10.24
CA ALA A 504 -30.89 -7.27 10.30
C ALA A 504 -30.21 -6.88 11.62
N THR A 505 -30.20 -7.73 12.66
CA THR A 505 -29.45 -7.49 13.89
C THR A 505 -28.23 -8.41 14.04
N ARG A 506 -28.05 -9.41 13.17
CA ARG A 506 -26.94 -10.37 13.26
C ARG A 506 -25.65 -9.86 12.61
N GLY A 507 -24.52 -10.23 13.23
CA GLY A 507 -23.20 -9.85 12.76
C GLY A 507 -22.95 -8.33 12.80
N SER A 508 -21.89 -7.89 12.14
CA SER A 508 -21.50 -6.47 12.13
C SER A 508 -22.24 -5.69 11.03
N LYS A 509 -22.78 -4.51 11.34
CA LYS A 509 -23.37 -3.60 10.33
C LYS A 509 -22.29 -3.14 9.35
N VAL A 510 -22.61 -3.14 8.06
CA VAL A 510 -21.70 -2.77 6.96
C VAL A 510 -22.36 -1.71 6.08
N GLN A 511 -21.59 -0.68 5.70
CA GLN A 511 -22.04 0.33 4.75
C GLN A 511 -22.02 -0.21 3.32
N LYS A 512 -22.85 0.33 2.42
CA LYS A 512 -22.98 -0.14 1.03
C LYS A 512 -21.63 -0.21 0.30
N LYS A 513 -20.74 0.77 0.51
CA LYS A 513 -19.39 0.83 -0.07
C LYS A 513 -18.40 -0.20 0.48
N ASP A 514 -18.65 -0.75 1.66
CA ASP A 514 -17.76 -1.67 2.38
C ASP A 514 -18.21 -3.13 2.27
N LEU A 515 -19.25 -3.40 1.48
CA LEU A 515 -19.80 -4.74 1.26
C LEU A 515 -18.75 -5.68 0.69
N ARG A 516 -18.65 -6.87 1.29
CA ARG A 516 -17.78 -7.98 0.86
C ARG A 516 -18.64 -9.20 0.54
N LYS A 517 -18.15 -10.04 -0.37
CA LYS A 517 -18.80 -11.31 -0.73
C LYS A 517 -19.18 -12.08 0.54
N GLY A 518 -20.43 -12.54 0.61
CA GLY A 518 -20.97 -13.23 1.78
C GLY A 518 -21.55 -12.31 2.87
N ASP A 519 -21.53 -10.99 2.72
CA ASP A 519 -22.32 -10.11 3.59
C ASP A 519 -23.81 -10.24 3.25
N LEU A 520 -24.70 -10.18 4.24
CA LEU A 520 -26.12 -10.01 3.98
C LEU A 520 -26.40 -8.56 3.56
N VAL A 521 -27.36 -8.37 2.67
CA VAL A 521 -27.91 -7.07 2.27
C VAL A 521 -29.35 -7.01 2.71
N ILE A 522 -29.70 -6.00 3.49
CA ILE A 522 -31.01 -5.82 4.11
C ILE A 522 -31.71 -4.63 3.45
N PHE A 523 -32.99 -4.81 3.16
CA PHE A 523 -33.87 -3.81 2.60
C PHE A 523 -35.08 -3.59 3.51
N GLN A 524 -35.65 -2.39 3.43
CA GLN A 524 -36.78 -1.94 4.25
C GLN A 524 -37.94 -1.48 3.38
N GLY A 525 -39.15 -1.42 3.95
CA GLY A 525 -40.33 -0.89 3.26
C GLY A 525 -40.74 -1.66 2.00
N THR A 526 -40.31 -2.92 1.83
CA THR A 526 -40.64 -3.69 0.63
C THR A 526 -42.06 -4.27 0.69
N TYR A 527 -42.48 -4.73 1.87
CA TYR A 527 -43.85 -5.20 2.13
C TYR A 527 -44.39 -4.80 3.52
N LYS A 528 -43.52 -4.31 4.40
CA LYS A 528 -43.90 -3.77 5.72
C LYS A 528 -42.90 -2.70 6.15
N ALA A 529 -43.31 -1.86 7.09
CA ALA A 529 -42.41 -0.91 7.72
C ALA A 529 -41.21 -1.62 8.37
N GLY A 530 -40.03 -1.03 8.23
CA GLY A 530 -38.78 -1.60 8.74
C GLY A 530 -38.20 -2.74 7.88
N PRO A 531 -37.25 -3.52 8.42
CA PRO A 531 -36.55 -4.57 7.69
C PRO A 531 -37.53 -5.62 7.16
N SER A 532 -37.60 -5.72 5.84
CA SER A 532 -38.59 -6.53 5.15
C SER A 532 -37.98 -7.42 4.09
N HIS A 533 -36.75 -7.19 3.64
CA HIS A 533 -36.15 -8.10 2.66
C HIS A 533 -34.65 -8.29 2.87
N VAL A 534 -34.12 -9.45 2.46
CA VAL A 534 -32.72 -9.82 2.66
C VAL A 534 -32.15 -10.64 1.49
N GLY A 535 -30.87 -10.45 1.22
CA GLY A 535 -30.09 -11.27 0.30
C GLY A 535 -28.62 -11.37 0.70
N ILE A 536 -27.82 -12.02 -0.12
CA ILE A 536 -26.38 -12.26 0.11
C ILE A 536 -25.60 -11.51 -0.96
N TYR A 537 -24.71 -10.60 -0.57
CA TYR A 537 -23.84 -9.87 -1.47
C TYR A 537 -22.83 -10.81 -2.12
N ILE A 538 -22.72 -10.73 -3.45
CA ILE A 538 -21.84 -11.60 -4.24
C ILE A 538 -20.72 -10.84 -4.94
N GLY A 539 -20.52 -9.56 -4.59
CA GLY A 539 -19.54 -8.67 -5.21
C GLY A 539 -20.11 -7.86 -6.37
N SER A 540 -19.35 -6.88 -6.83
CA SER A 540 -19.67 -6.07 -8.02
C SER A 540 -21.08 -5.47 -8.00
N ASN A 541 -21.51 -4.92 -6.86
CA ASN A 541 -22.86 -4.37 -6.64
C ASN A 541 -24.01 -5.36 -6.88
N LYS A 542 -23.76 -6.66 -6.86
CA LYS A 542 -24.78 -7.70 -7.04
C LYS A 542 -25.04 -8.47 -5.74
N PHE A 543 -26.26 -8.96 -5.60
CA PHE A 543 -26.65 -9.82 -4.50
C PHE A 543 -27.60 -10.93 -4.98
N ILE A 544 -27.57 -12.07 -4.30
CA ILE A 544 -28.47 -13.20 -4.53
C ILE A 544 -29.53 -13.26 -3.44
N HIS A 545 -30.79 -13.44 -3.81
CA HIS A 545 -31.91 -13.48 -2.86
C HIS A 545 -33.08 -14.28 -3.44
N CYS A 546 -33.99 -14.71 -2.57
CA CYS A 546 -35.31 -15.21 -3.00
C CYS A 546 -36.27 -14.02 -3.14
N SER A 547 -36.56 -13.62 -4.37
CA SER A 547 -37.57 -12.61 -4.73
C SER A 547 -38.93 -13.25 -4.94
N ASN A 548 -40.00 -12.47 -5.19
CA ASN A 548 -41.29 -13.02 -5.62
C ASN A 548 -41.18 -13.93 -6.87
N ALA A 549 -40.18 -13.71 -7.73
CA ALA A 549 -39.88 -14.55 -8.89
C ALA A 549 -38.84 -15.67 -8.57
N GLY A 550 -38.72 -16.06 -7.31
CA GLY A 550 -37.77 -17.07 -6.86
C GLY A 550 -36.34 -16.56 -6.65
N VAL A 551 -35.41 -17.50 -6.50
CA VAL A 551 -33.99 -17.20 -6.25
C VAL A 551 -33.33 -16.64 -7.50
N ARG A 552 -32.81 -15.41 -7.40
CA ARG A 552 -32.15 -14.70 -8.51
C ARG A 552 -31.04 -13.79 -8.03
N ILE A 553 -30.23 -13.33 -8.98
CA ILE A 553 -29.22 -12.29 -8.76
C ILE A 553 -29.82 -10.95 -9.19
N SER A 554 -29.69 -9.93 -8.35
CA SER A 554 -30.14 -8.57 -8.65
C SER A 554 -29.03 -7.56 -8.36
N SER A 555 -29.10 -6.40 -9.03
CA SER A 555 -28.18 -5.29 -8.81
C SER A 555 -28.68 -4.42 -7.65
N LEU A 556 -27.77 -4.02 -6.77
CA LEU A 556 -28.01 -3.00 -5.74
C LEU A 556 -28.18 -1.59 -6.31
N GLN A 557 -27.94 -1.42 -7.63
CA GLN A 557 -28.17 -0.18 -8.37
C GLN A 557 -29.53 -0.18 -9.09
N ASN A 558 -30.28 -1.29 -9.09
CA ASN A 558 -31.65 -1.29 -9.59
C ASN A 558 -32.50 -0.32 -8.77
N GLY A 559 -33.28 0.55 -9.42
CA GLY A 559 -34.02 1.63 -8.77
C GLY A 559 -34.87 1.18 -7.58
N TYR A 560 -35.52 0.00 -7.67
CA TYR A 560 -36.28 -0.56 -6.55
C TYR A 560 -35.39 -0.91 -5.37
N TYR A 561 -34.32 -1.69 -5.57
CA TYR A 561 -33.42 -2.11 -4.47
C TYR A 561 -32.54 -0.96 -3.95
N ALA A 562 -32.25 0.04 -4.78
CA ALA A 562 -31.57 1.25 -4.38
C ALA A 562 -32.46 2.07 -3.43
N LYS A 563 -33.75 2.25 -3.78
CA LYS A 563 -34.74 2.97 -2.96
C LYS A 563 -35.00 2.29 -1.61
N HIS A 564 -35.03 0.95 -1.58
CA HIS A 564 -35.34 0.19 -0.37
C HIS A 564 -34.10 -0.24 0.43
N TRP A 565 -32.89 0.18 0.03
CA TRP A 565 -31.66 -0.20 0.72
C TRP A 565 -31.68 0.24 2.19
N MET A 566 -31.40 -0.69 3.11
CA MET A 566 -31.33 -0.39 4.53
C MET A 566 -29.91 -0.49 5.07
N GLN A 567 -29.26 -1.66 4.97
CA GLN A 567 -27.90 -1.88 5.51
C GLN A 567 -27.29 -3.21 5.04
N GLY A 568 -25.96 -3.33 5.16
CA GLY A 568 -25.27 -4.63 5.07
C GLY A 568 -25.05 -5.26 6.44
N ARG A 569 -24.92 -6.59 6.50
CA ARG A 569 -24.56 -7.34 7.72
C ARG A 569 -23.49 -8.39 7.43
N ARG A 570 -22.32 -8.27 8.07
CA ARG A 570 -21.20 -9.21 7.94
C ARG A 570 -21.33 -10.34 8.94
N ILE A 571 -21.55 -11.55 8.42
CA ILE A 571 -21.72 -12.77 9.20
C ILE A 571 -20.44 -13.60 9.25
N LEU A 572 -19.63 -13.61 8.19
CA LEU A 572 -18.45 -14.47 8.04
C LEU A 572 -17.17 -13.85 8.61
#